data_AF-A0A954XF75-F1
#
_entry.id   AF-A0A954XF75-F1
#
_cell.length_a   1.000
_cell.length_b   1.000
_cell.length_c   1.000
_cell.angle_alpha   90.00
_cell.angle_beta   90.00
_cell.angle_gamma   90.00
#
_symmetry.space_group_name_H-M   'P 1'
#
loop_
_entity.id
_entity.type
_entity.pdbx_description
1 polymer ?
#
loop_
_entity_poly.entity_id
_entity_poly.type
_entity_poly.pdbx_seq_one_letter_code
_entity_poly.pdbx_strand_id
1 'polypeptide(L)'
;NVGDIKEFFWKWRRQHQPSEQSSLEVYSQNVTLPNKPGMQSIGAFGATVADDLDSMARDKESAKRLDQRAETRSMARGGMPGDRLQRKGAVEANGLAMAASAPMMADAAPASGEMMLQDAQAGGAAPDGGLVEATVRTNFADTALWVGSVTTNEQGEAEVTLDMPENLSTWNIKVWGMGHGTRVGEGSAEVITRKNLIVRLQAPRFFVQKDEVVLTANVHNYLAEAKDVTVSLEVPGGLLQPIDGTELTVQVNVPADGEQRVDWRVKVVEEGTAIVRMKALTDEESDATEMELPCYVHGMLKTESWAGTVRPDKESAKLTVSVPAERRVEQSLLEVRYSPTLAGAMVDALPYMADYPYGCTEQTLNRFLPTVVTQQVLMEMNLDLAAIQEKRTNLNAQEIGDDRERAKQWKRFDRNPVFDRDELDRMVKEGLKRLTSMQNSDGGWGWFS
;
A
#
# COMPACT_ATOMS: atom_id res chain seq x y z
N ASN A 1 -2.00 -50.90 -62.79
CA ASN A 1 -2.08 -51.32 -61.38
C ASN A 1 -1.24 -50.42 -60.48
N VAL A 2 -1.61 -49.15 -60.37
CA VAL A 2 -1.15 -48.29 -59.28
C VAL A 2 -2.43 -47.77 -58.63
N GLY A 3 -2.65 -48.15 -57.37
CA GLY A 3 -3.86 -47.82 -56.60
C GLY A 3 -3.92 -46.34 -56.22
N ASP A 4 -5.06 -45.94 -55.63
CA ASP A 4 -5.37 -44.56 -55.24
C ASP A 4 -4.24 -43.96 -54.37
N ILE A 5 -3.70 -42.82 -54.82
CA ILE A 5 -2.55 -42.14 -54.22
C ILE A 5 -2.83 -41.71 -52.77
N LYS A 6 -4.11 -41.59 -52.38
CA LYS A 6 -4.52 -41.28 -51.01
C LYS A 6 -4.10 -42.35 -50.02
N GLU A 7 -4.11 -43.64 -50.39
CA GLU A 7 -3.66 -44.67 -49.45
C GLU A 7 -2.17 -44.59 -49.13
N PHE A 8 -1.37 -44.03 -50.04
CA PHE A 8 0.09 -43.91 -49.87
C PHE A 8 0.48 -42.78 -48.91
N PHE A 9 -0.28 -41.68 -48.88
CA PHE A 9 0.01 -40.53 -48.02
C PHE A 9 -0.63 -40.61 -46.63
N TRP A 10 -1.78 -41.28 -46.48
CA TRP A 10 -2.57 -41.21 -45.24
C TRP A 10 -2.39 -42.39 -44.27
N LYS A 11 -1.57 -43.40 -44.59
CA LYS A 11 -1.31 -44.56 -43.71
C LYS A 11 -0.11 -44.41 -42.76
N TRP A 12 0.78 -43.45 -42.96
CA TRP A 12 1.97 -43.28 -42.11
C TRP A 12 1.82 -42.13 -41.11
N ARG A 13 1.51 -42.46 -39.85
CA ARG A 13 1.74 -41.54 -38.72
C ARG A 13 3.22 -41.61 -38.33
N ARG A 14 4.05 -40.68 -38.81
CA ARG A 14 5.34 -40.41 -38.15
C ARG A 14 5.05 -39.61 -36.89
N GLN A 15 5.21 -40.22 -35.72
CA GLN A 15 5.28 -39.45 -34.47
C GLN A 15 6.67 -38.82 -34.37
N HIS A 16 6.75 -37.54 -34.70
CA HIS A 16 7.86 -36.70 -34.27
C HIS A 16 7.42 -36.07 -32.96
N GLN A 17 8.08 -36.42 -31.84
CA GLN A 17 8.01 -35.62 -30.63
C GLN A 17 9.23 -34.68 -30.64
N PRO A 18 9.11 -33.44 -31.16
CA PRO A 18 10.13 -32.44 -30.87
C PRO A 18 10.09 -32.17 -29.36
N SER A 19 11.18 -32.46 -28.65
CA SER A 19 11.37 -31.93 -27.30
C SER A 19 12.07 -30.59 -27.45
N GLU A 20 11.34 -29.50 -27.31
CA GLU A 20 11.92 -28.19 -27.12
C GLU A 20 12.08 -27.99 -25.62
N GLN A 21 13.29 -27.67 -25.16
CA GLN A 21 13.52 -27.22 -23.79
C GLN A 21 13.84 -25.73 -23.84
N SER A 22 12.97 -24.91 -23.24
CA SER A 22 13.20 -23.48 -23.07
C SER A 22 13.94 -23.23 -21.77
N SER A 23 14.89 -22.29 -21.75
CA SER A 23 15.53 -21.84 -20.50
C SER A 23 14.55 -21.18 -19.53
N LEU A 24 13.34 -20.82 -19.99
CA LEU A 24 12.24 -20.32 -19.15
C LEU A 24 11.55 -21.44 -18.34
N GLU A 25 11.71 -22.71 -18.74
CA GLU A 25 11.16 -23.86 -18.01
C GLU A 25 12.16 -24.45 -16.99
N VAL A 26 13.41 -23.95 -16.99
CA VAL A 26 14.46 -24.39 -16.08
C VAL A 26 14.41 -23.56 -14.81
N TYR A 27 13.64 -24.03 -13.82
CA TYR A 27 13.66 -23.46 -12.48
C TYR A 27 14.89 -23.96 -11.71
N SER A 28 15.93 -23.13 -11.60
CA SER A 28 17.06 -23.42 -10.72
C SER A 28 16.72 -23.06 -9.28
N GLN A 29 16.76 -24.04 -8.37
CA GLN A 29 16.61 -23.76 -6.95
C GLN A 29 17.83 -23.02 -6.40
N ASN A 30 17.64 -22.35 -5.27
CA ASN A 30 18.71 -21.71 -4.53
C ASN A 30 19.81 -22.73 -4.21
N VAL A 31 21.03 -22.49 -4.69
CA VAL A 31 22.19 -23.35 -4.44
C VAL A 31 22.80 -22.95 -3.10
N THR A 32 22.51 -23.74 -2.06
CA THR A 32 23.01 -23.49 -0.70
C THR A 32 24.16 -24.41 -0.33
N LEU A 33 25.09 -23.91 0.49
CA LEU A 33 26.11 -24.74 1.12
C LEU A 33 25.45 -25.66 2.19
N PRO A 34 26.00 -26.86 2.46
CA PRO A 34 25.49 -27.75 3.51
C PRO A 34 25.37 -27.01 4.85
N ASN A 35 24.21 -27.12 5.51
CA ASN A 35 23.90 -26.50 6.81
C ASN A 35 23.91 -24.96 6.82
N LYS A 36 23.77 -24.29 5.66
CA LYS A 36 23.55 -22.84 5.61
C LYS A 36 22.12 -22.53 5.17
N PRO A 37 21.42 -21.59 5.83
CA PRO A 37 20.12 -21.14 5.37
C PRO A 37 20.26 -20.52 3.97
N GLY A 38 19.35 -20.88 3.08
CA GLY A 38 19.27 -20.25 1.76
C GLY A 38 18.59 -18.89 1.82
N MET A 39 18.92 -18.03 0.86
CA MET A 39 18.23 -16.75 0.60
C MET A 39 16.71 -16.95 0.69
N GLN A 40 16.11 -16.26 1.65
CA GLN A 40 14.67 -16.26 1.90
C GLN A 40 13.99 -15.22 1.00
N SER A 41 12.71 -15.45 0.68
CA SER A 41 11.92 -14.48 -0.09
C SER A 41 11.86 -13.12 0.62
N ILE A 42 12.12 -12.05 -0.12
CA ILE A 42 12.11 -10.67 0.39
C ILE A 42 10.65 -10.22 0.55
N GLY A 43 10.08 -10.41 1.75
CA GLY A 43 8.81 -9.79 2.18
C GLY A 43 7.68 -9.81 1.15
N ALA A 44 6.81 -8.79 1.18
CA ALA A 44 5.60 -8.67 0.35
C ALA A 44 5.87 -8.64 -1.19
N PHE A 45 7.13 -8.55 -1.61
CA PHE A 45 7.54 -8.55 -3.01
C PHE A 45 7.91 -9.95 -3.53
N GLY A 46 8.21 -10.90 -2.64
CA GLY A 46 8.59 -12.27 -3.04
C GLY A 46 7.44 -13.12 -3.56
N ALA A 47 6.18 -12.74 -3.27
CA ALA A 47 4.98 -13.43 -3.74
C ALA A 47 4.31 -12.74 -4.94
N THR A 48 4.83 -11.60 -5.39
CA THR A 48 4.16 -10.72 -6.35
C THR A 48 4.88 -10.58 -7.69
N VAL A 49 5.90 -11.40 -7.94
CA VAL A 49 6.52 -11.49 -9.27
C VAL A 49 6.17 -12.85 -9.88
N ALA A 50 5.29 -12.80 -10.89
CA ALA A 50 4.77 -13.87 -11.76
C ALA A 50 3.45 -14.55 -11.33
N ASP A 51 2.33 -14.01 -11.82
CA ASP A 51 1.19 -14.67 -12.50
C ASP A 51 0.55 -16.00 -12.01
N ASP A 52 0.85 -16.52 -10.81
CA ASP A 52 0.30 -17.81 -10.37
C ASP A 52 -0.81 -17.76 -9.29
N LEU A 53 -1.27 -16.56 -8.88
CA LEU A 53 -2.35 -16.44 -7.88
C LEU A 53 -3.77 -16.41 -8.47
N ASP A 54 -3.94 -16.21 -9.78
CA ASP A 54 -5.28 -16.15 -10.40
C ASP A 54 -5.76 -17.52 -10.93
N SER A 55 -4.84 -18.48 -11.12
CA SER A 55 -5.18 -19.87 -11.52
C SER A 55 -5.53 -20.78 -10.33
N MET A 56 -5.17 -20.37 -9.10
CA MET A 56 -5.40 -21.16 -7.88
C MET A 56 -6.72 -20.84 -7.15
N ALA A 57 -7.46 -19.80 -7.56
CA ALA A 57 -8.71 -19.42 -6.92
C ALA A 57 -9.95 -20.20 -7.42
N ARG A 58 -9.82 -21.06 -8.44
CA ARG A 58 -10.98 -21.70 -9.10
C ARG A 58 -11.20 -23.18 -8.82
N ASP A 59 -10.39 -23.85 -8.00
CA ASP A 59 -10.64 -25.27 -7.72
C ASP A 59 -10.30 -25.70 -6.29
N LYS A 60 -11.32 -25.65 -5.42
CA LYS A 60 -11.22 -26.01 -3.98
C LYS A 60 -10.90 -27.48 -3.73
N GLU A 61 -10.94 -28.34 -4.75
CA GLU A 61 -10.68 -29.78 -4.61
C GLU A 61 -9.17 -30.14 -4.75
N SER A 62 -8.38 -29.26 -5.37
CA SER A 62 -6.94 -29.45 -5.60
C SER A 62 -6.10 -29.20 -4.35
N ALA A 63 -6.49 -28.22 -3.52
CA ALA A 63 -5.79 -27.87 -2.29
C ALA A 63 -5.78 -29.01 -1.25
N LYS A 64 -6.87 -29.79 -1.17
CA LYS A 64 -6.95 -30.96 -0.26
C LYS A 64 -6.06 -32.14 -0.69
N ARG A 65 -5.71 -32.26 -1.97
CA ARG A 65 -4.84 -33.35 -2.47
C ARG A 65 -3.35 -33.07 -2.28
N LEU A 66 -2.95 -31.82 -2.06
CA LEU A 66 -1.54 -31.48 -1.79
C LEU A 66 -1.17 -31.67 -0.32
N ASP A 67 -2.09 -31.39 0.60
CA ASP A 67 -1.89 -31.55 2.05
C ASP A 67 -1.68 -33.03 2.43
N GLN A 68 -2.48 -33.93 1.83
CA GLN A 68 -2.31 -35.39 2.01
C GLN A 68 -1.05 -35.96 1.36
N ARG A 69 -0.47 -35.28 0.35
CA ARG A 69 0.78 -35.72 -0.33
C ARG A 69 2.05 -35.20 0.35
N ALA A 70 1.96 -34.13 1.14
CA ALA A 70 3.05 -33.63 1.95
C ALA A 70 3.29 -34.51 3.20
N GLU A 71 2.23 -35.08 3.79
CA GLU A 71 2.37 -36.01 4.93
C GLU A 71 2.86 -37.42 4.53
N THR A 72 2.64 -37.86 3.29
CA THR A 72 3.01 -39.22 2.84
C THR A 72 4.41 -39.35 2.24
N ARG A 73 5.16 -38.26 2.04
CA ARG A 73 6.56 -38.31 1.54
C ARG A 73 7.63 -38.14 2.62
N SER A 74 7.28 -37.82 3.87
CA SER A 74 8.21 -37.84 5.01
C SER A 74 8.35 -39.22 5.68
N MET A 75 7.56 -40.21 5.24
CA MET A 75 7.48 -41.56 5.85
C MET A 75 7.91 -42.67 4.87
N ALA A 76 9.04 -42.51 4.18
CA ALA A 76 9.62 -43.58 3.35
C ALA A 76 11.15 -43.52 3.22
N ARG A 77 11.88 -43.62 4.33
CA ARG A 77 13.18 -44.35 4.38
C ARG A 77 13.62 -44.64 5.83
N GLY A 78 13.26 -45.84 6.31
CA GLY A 78 13.91 -46.69 7.35
C GLY A 78 14.19 -46.09 8.75
N GLY A 79 13.78 -46.68 9.88
CA GLY A 79 13.14 -47.95 10.18
C GLY A 79 12.98 -48.14 11.71
N MET A 80 11.98 -48.93 12.08
CA MET A 80 11.58 -49.49 13.39
C MET A 80 11.03 -48.57 14.51
N PRO A 81 9.86 -48.91 15.09
CA PRO A 81 9.13 -48.10 16.08
C PRO A 81 9.34 -48.59 17.52
N GLY A 82 9.35 -47.67 18.48
CA GLY A 82 9.36 -48.02 19.90
C GLY A 82 9.15 -46.84 20.83
N ASP A 83 8.03 -46.90 21.56
CA ASP A 83 7.69 -46.24 22.82
C ASP A 83 7.57 -44.72 22.96
N ARG A 84 6.29 -44.34 23.18
CA ARG A 84 5.85 -43.25 24.04
C ARG A 84 6.58 -43.31 25.39
N LEU A 85 7.18 -42.20 25.82
CA LEU A 85 7.16 -41.83 27.23
C LEU A 85 7.32 -40.32 27.43
N GLN A 86 6.36 -39.73 28.16
CA GLN A 86 6.52 -38.43 28.81
C GLN A 86 7.71 -38.48 29.79
N ARG A 87 8.53 -37.42 29.82
CA ARG A 87 9.15 -36.99 31.08
C ARG A 87 9.57 -35.52 31.05
N LYS A 88 9.09 -34.82 32.09
CA LYS A 88 9.67 -33.59 32.65
C LYS A 88 11.15 -33.80 32.97
N GLY A 89 11.92 -32.72 32.93
CA GLY A 89 13.20 -32.65 33.66
C GLY A 89 14.09 -31.53 33.15
N ALA A 90 14.33 -30.56 34.03
CA ALA A 90 15.42 -29.59 34.00
C ALA A 90 16.80 -30.22 33.70
N VAL A 91 17.79 -29.37 33.40
CA VAL A 91 19.01 -29.18 34.20
C VAL A 91 20.17 -28.60 33.34
N GLU A 92 20.79 -27.55 33.91
CA GLU A 92 22.17 -27.03 33.80
C GLU A 92 22.73 -26.54 32.45
N ALA A 93 23.23 -25.30 32.35
CA ALA A 93 24.35 -24.66 33.05
C ALA A 93 25.73 -25.17 32.61
N ASN A 94 26.39 -24.35 31.80
CA ASN A 94 27.85 -24.18 31.71
C ASN A 94 28.03 -22.66 31.50
N GLY A 95 28.68 -21.87 32.35
CA GLY A 95 29.77 -22.20 33.26
C GLY A 95 31.11 -21.88 32.59
N LEU A 96 31.41 -20.60 32.34
CA LEU A 96 32.76 -20.11 32.12
C LEU A 96 32.91 -18.76 32.82
N ALA A 97 33.79 -18.75 33.81
CA ALA A 97 34.13 -17.61 34.65
C ALA A 97 35.60 -17.23 34.46
N MET A 98 35.89 -16.00 34.89
CA MET A 98 37.17 -15.42 35.32
C MET A 98 38.01 -14.61 34.31
N ALA A 99 38.05 -13.29 34.51
CA ALA A 99 39.13 -12.54 35.18
C ALA A 99 38.93 -11.01 34.91
N ALA A 100 38.58 -10.16 35.88
CA ALA A 100 39.36 -9.55 36.97
C ALA A 100 40.24 -8.32 36.59
N SER A 101 39.69 -7.13 36.91
CA SER A 101 40.27 -5.92 37.55
C SER A 101 41.22 -4.89 36.85
N ALA A 102 40.67 -3.64 36.79
CA ALA A 102 41.21 -2.32 37.26
C ALA A 102 42.16 -1.47 36.37
N PRO A 103 42.31 -0.12 36.60
CA PRO A 103 41.40 0.91 37.15
C PRO A 103 41.39 2.30 36.41
N MET A 104 40.38 3.12 36.76
CA MET A 104 40.33 4.60 36.96
C MET A 104 41.17 5.57 36.10
N MET A 105 40.50 6.57 35.50
CA MET A 105 40.90 7.99 35.57
C MET A 105 39.67 8.90 35.42
N ALA A 106 39.51 9.82 36.38
CA ALA A 106 38.73 11.03 36.27
C ALA A 106 39.57 12.12 35.55
N ASP A 107 38.97 13.03 34.81
CA ASP A 107 38.77 14.43 35.24
C ASP A 107 38.20 15.32 34.11
N ALA A 108 37.58 16.41 34.57
CA ALA A 108 37.47 17.74 33.95
C ALA A 108 36.56 17.98 32.72
N ALA A 109 35.40 18.61 33.01
CA ALA A 109 34.87 19.70 32.18
C ALA A 109 35.74 20.97 32.33
N PRO A 110 35.60 21.97 31.45
CA PRO A 110 34.83 23.13 31.90
C PRO A 110 33.89 23.76 30.86
N ALA A 111 32.97 24.54 31.45
CA ALA A 111 31.95 25.39 30.88
C ALA A 111 32.39 26.40 29.81
N SER A 112 31.44 26.80 28.94
CA SER A 112 31.06 28.21 28.75
C SER A 112 29.90 28.35 27.76
N GLY A 113 28.91 29.20 28.09
CA GLY A 113 28.01 29.79 27.09
C GLY A 113 26.51 29.74 27.39
N GLU A 114 26.05 30.24 28.54
CA GLU A 114 24.66 30.67 28.71
C GLU A 114 24.35 31.89 27.81
N MET A 115 23.22 31.87 27.11
CA MET A 115 22.43 33.07 26.83
C MET A 115 21.05 32.88 27.47
N MET A 116 20.85 33.59 28.57
CA MET A 116 19.55 33.77 29.21
C MET A 116 18.63 34.63 28.34
N LEU A 117 17.37 34.21 28.25
CA LEU A 117 16.23 35.11 28.15
C LEU A 117 15.37 34.89 29.39
N GLN A 118 15.28 35.95 30.19
CA GLN A 118 14.61 36.02 31.48
C GLN A 118 13.31 36.80 31.28
N ASP A 119 12.19 36.25 31.76
CA ASP A 119 10.98 36.93 32.26
C ASP A 119 9.97 35.80 32.62
N ALA A 120 9.27 35.75 33.74
CA ALA A 120 9.18 36.58 34.93
C ALA A 120 8.62 35.69 36.07
N GLN A 121 9.11 35.90 37.29
CA GLN A 121 8.62 35.24 38.51
C GLN A 121 7.33 35.88 39.01
N ALA A 122 6.33 35.05 39.32
CA ALA A 122 5.37 35.26 40.38
C ALA A 122 5.46 34.07 41.34
N GLY A 123 5.95 34.30 42.57
CA GLY A 123 5.93 33.33 43.66
C GLY A 123 4.56 33.28 44.35
N GLY A 124 4.16 32.25 45.07
CA GLY A 124 4.80 30.97 45.32
C GLY A 124 3.87 30.08 46.16
N ALA A 125 4.05 28.77 46.02
CA ALA A 125 3.76 27.76 47.04
C ALA A 125 4.53 26.49 46.61
N ALA A 126 5.35 25.96 47.51
CA ALA A 126 5.98 24.65 47.41
C ALA A 126 5.70 23.92 48.73
N PRO A 127 5.75 22.58 48.80
CA PRO A 127 6.30 21.66 47.80
C PRO A 127 5.27 20.62 47.33
N ASP A 128 5.22 20.36 46.03
CA ASP A 128 4.76 19.06 45.55
C ASP A 128 5.93 18.44 44.79
N GLY A 129 6.20 17.17 45.05
CA GLY A 129 7.40 16.47 44.55
C GLY A 129 7.56 16.67 43.05
N GLY A 130 8.71 17.21 42.65
CA GLY A 130 8.94 17.65 41.26
C GLY A 130 8.80 16.50 40.28
N LEU A 131 7.68 16.45 39.57
CA LEU A 131 7.48 15.54 38.45
C LEU A 131 8.45 15.93 37.33
N VAL A 132 9.12 14.94 36.74
CA VAL A 132 10.06 15.17 35.64
C VAL A 132 9.30 15.60 34.39
N GLU A 133 9.75 16.68 33.73
CA GLU A 133 9.13 17.16 32.49
C GLU A 133 9.31 16.14 31.36
N ALA A 134 8.23 15.82 30.64
CA ALA A 134 8.26 14.84 29.55
C ALA A 134 8.65 15.49 28.22
N THR A 135 9.63 14.90 27.53
CA THR A 135 9.84 15.14 26.10
C THR A 135 8.76 14.41 25.29
N VAL A 136 8.07 15.15 24.42
CA VAL A 136 6.97 14.62 23.61
C VAL A 136 7.51 13.89 22.39
N ARG A 137 7.17 12.61 22.27
CA ARG A 137 7.50 11.78 21.11
C ARG A 137 6.46 11.99 20.00
N THR A 138 6.94 12.32 18.81
CA THR A 138 6.17 12.65 17.60
C THR A 138 6.64 11.85 16.39
N ASN A 139 7.89 11.41 16.34
CA ASN A 139 8.48 10.75 15.16
C ASN A 139 8.35 9.23 15.24
N PHE A 140 7.19 8.72 14.83
CA PHE A 140 6.90 7.29 14.74
C PHE A 140 7.12 6.77 13.31
N ALA A 141 8.26 6.15 13.05
CA ALA A 141 8.62 5.59 11.75
C ALA A 141 8.58 4.05 11.74
N ASP A 142 8.12 3.46 10.64
CA ASP A 142 8.22 2.00 10.43
C ASP A 142 9.61 1.58 9.92
N THR A 143 10.29 2.49 9.22
CA THR A 143 11.65 2.30 8.70
C THR A 143 12.52 3.42 9.23
N ALA A 144 13.51 3.07 10.06
CA ALA A 144 14.43 4.07 10.60
C ALA A 144 15.37 4.62 9.53
N LEU A 145 15.90 3.75 8.66
CA LEU A 145 16.81 4.15 7.59
C LEU A 145 16.78 3.15 6.43
N TRP A 146 16.85 3.68 5.20
CA TRP A 146 17.14 2.91 4.00
C TRP A 146 18.30 3.56 3.24
N VAL A 147 19.38 2.81 3.04
CA VAL A 147 20.52 3.26 2.22
C VAL A 147 20.69 2.31 1.05
N GLY A 148 20.42 2.80 -0.16
CA GLY A 148 20.42 1.98 -1.38
C GLY A 148 21.82 1.52 -1.83
N SER A 149 22.88 2.24 -1.47
CA SER A 149 24.26 1.87 -1.77
C SER A 149 25.22 2.41 -0.72
N VAL A 150 26.05 1.53 -0.17
CA VAL A 150 27.14 1.90 0.74
C VAL A 150 28.42 1.29 0.18
N THR A 151 29.46 2.10 0.04
CA THR A 151 30.77 1.63 -0.41
C THR A 151 31.60 1.27 0.80
N THR A 152 32.07 0.02 0.87
CA THR A 152 32.98 -0.43 1.91
C THR A 152 34.38 0.12 1.72
N ASN A 153 35.11 0.32 2.81
CA ASN A 153 36.53 0.66 2.77
C ASN A 153 37.39 -0.52 2.27
N GLU A 154 38.71 -0.33 2.21
CA GLU A 154 39.66 -1.37 1.76
C GLU A 154 39.64 -2.64 2.64
N GLN A 155 39.14 -2.54 3.88
CA GLN A 155 38.97 -3.69 4.79
C GLN A 155 37.60 -4.37 4.64
N GLY A 156 36.69 -3.86 3.80
CA GLY A 156 35.34 -4.39 3.63
C GLY A 156 34.34 -3.90 4.68
N GLU A 157 34.66 -2.85 5.42
CA GLU A 157 33.81 -2.27 6.46
C GLU A 157 33.09 -1.02 5.95
N ALA A 158 31.90 -0.77 6.47
CA ALA A 158 31.16 0.46 6.23
C ALA A 158 30.45 0.92 7.49
N GLU A 159 30.43 2.23 7.72
CA GLU A 159 29.78 2.85 8.86
C GLU A 159 28.60 3.70 8.38
N VAL A 160 27.47 3.60 9.07
CA VAL A 160 26.27 4.35 8.78
C VAL A 160 25.75 4.93 10.09
N THR A 161 25.73 6.26 10.16
CA THR A 161 25.16 6.98 11.31
C THR A 161 23.67 7.22 11.08
N LEU A 162 22.87 7.02 12.12
CA LEU A 162 21.43 7.18 12.09
C LEU A 162 20.93 7.76 13.41
N ASP A 163 20.11 8.80 13.32
CA ASP A 163 19.29 9.25 14.44
C ASP A 163 18.08 8.31 14.57
N MET A 164 17.97 7.65 15.73
CA MET A 164 16.92 6.67 15.95
C MET A 164 15.55 7.36 16.03
N PRO A 165 14.52 6.85 15.35
CA PRO A 165 13.14 7.32 15.53
C PRO A 165 12.67 7.10 16.97
N GLU A 166 11.61 7.79 17.35
CA GLU A 166 11.14 7.84 18.74
C GLU A 166 10.24 6.63 19.11
N ASN A 167 10.16 5.63 18.24
CA ASN A 167 9.50 4.36 18.51
C ASN A 167 10.31 3.59 19.57
N LEU A 168 9.67 3.24 20.68
CA LEU A 168 10.26 2.39 21.70
C LEU A 168 10.01 0.91 21.35
N SER A 169 10.76 0.40 20.37
CA SER A 169 10.63 -0.95 19.82
C SER A 169 11.98 -1.64 19.64
N THR A 170 11.95 -2.89 19.18
CA THR A 170 13.10 -3.60 18.63
C THR A 170 13.19 -3.33 17.13
N TRP A 171 14.31 -2.78 16.69
CA TRP A 171 14.64 -2.51 15.30
C TRP A 171 15.43 -3.67 14.71
N ASN A 172 14.98 -4.19 13.56
CA ASN A 172 15.69 -5.22 12.82
C ASN A 172 16.48 -4.57 11.68
N ILE A 173 17.81 -4.63 11.79
CA ILE A 173 18.73 -4.16 10.76
C ILE A 173 18.98 -5.30 9.80
N LYS A 174 18.75 -5.07 8.50
CA LYS A 174 19.09 -6.01 7.43
C LYS A 174 20.06 -5.38 6.46
N VAL A 175 21.09 -6.11 6.11
CA VAL A 175 22.15 -5.66 5.21
C VAL A 175 22.35 -6.71 4.13
N TRP A 176 22.44 -6.26 2.88
CA TRP A 176 22.82 -7.09 1.74
C TRP A 176 24.07 -6.52 1.10
N GLY A 177 25.06 -7.39 0.88
CA GLY A 177 26.33 -7.05 0.24
C GLY A 177 26.44 -7.71 -1.13
N MET A 178 26.94 -6.96 -2.12
CA MET A 178 27.25 -7.47 -3.45
C MET A 178 28.74 -7.29 -3.72
N GLY A 179 29.47 -8.40 -3.80
CA GLY A 179 30.88 -8.44 -4.15
C GLY A 179 31.12 -8.71 -5.64
N HIS A 180 32.38 -8.63 -6.07
CA HIS A 180 32.78 -8.95 -7.44
C HIS A 180 32.36 -10.37 -7.86
N GLY A 181 32.02 -10.53 -9.15
CA GLY A 181 31.65 -11.82 -9.72
C GLY A 181 30.28 -12.33 -9.25
N THR A 182 29.30 -11.44 -9.09
CA THR A 182 27.91 -11.78 -8.67
C THR A 182 27.80 -12.47 -7.30
N ARG A 183 28.78 -12.26 -6.43
CA ARG A 183 28.75 -12.81 -5.07
C ARG A 183 27.83 -11.97 -4.20
N VAL A 184 26.87 -12.60 -3.55
CA VAL A 184 25.94 -11.93 -2.64
C VAL A 184 26.11 -12.45 -1.21
N GLY A 185 25.85 -11.59 -0.24
CA GLY A 185 25.81 -11.93 1.18
C GLY A 185 24.71 -11.16 1.89
N GLU A 186 24.21 -11.71 2.99
CA GLU A 186 23.23 -11.05 3.86
C GLU A 186 23.66 -11.11 5.32
N GLY A 187 23.23 -10.13 6.10
CA GLY A 187 23.43 -10.06 7.54
C GLY A 187 22.27 -9.36 8.22
N SER A 188 22.04 -9.69 9.49
CA SER A 188 21.01 -9.05 10.30
C SER A 188 21.46 -8.84 11.74
N ALA A 189 20.98 -7.76 12.35
CA ALA A 189 21.20 -7.46 13.76
C ALA A 189 19.94 -6.83 14.36
N GLU A 190 19.81 -6.87 15.69
CA GLU A 190 18.70 -6.25 16.41
C GLU A 190 19.21 -5.16 17.34
N VAL A 191 18.50 -4.03 17.39
CA VAL A 191 18.79 -2.91 18.28
C VAL A 191 17.50 -2.55 19.03
N ILE A 192 17.57 -2.41 20.35
CA ILE A 192 16.40 -2.14 21.19
C ILE A 192 16.47 -0.71 21.69
N THR A 193 15.41 0.07 21.43
CA THR A 193 15.20 1.40 22.00
C THR A 193 14.10 1.32 23.05
N ARG A 194 14.42 1.65 24.32
CA ARG A 194 13.47 1.55 25.44
C ARG A 194 13.65 2.70 26.43
N LYS A 195 12.57 3.06 27.11
CA LYS A 195 12.55 3.88 28.33
C LYS A 195 12.06 3.02 29.50
N ASN A 196 12.36 3.44 30.73
CA ASN A 196 11.88 2.73 31.92
C ASN A 196 10.40 3.01 32.21
N LEU A 197 9.90 4.20 31.86
CA LEU A 197 8.48 4.52 31.85
C LEU A 197 8.03 4.76 30.41
N ILE A 198 6.95 4.10 29.99
CA ILE A 198 6.44 4.21 28.62
C ILE A 198 4.93 4.47 28.66
N VAL A 199 4.48 5.51 27.95
CA VAL A 199 3.07 5.69 27.62
C VAL A 199 2.81 5.27 26.19
N ARG A 200 1.83 4.38 25.99
CA ARG A 200 1.36 3.94 24.68
C ARG A 200 -0.05 4.47 24.46
N LEU A 201 -0.18 5.38 23.50
CA LEU A 201 -1.46 5.89 23.03
C LEU A 201 -2.12 4.82 22.15
N GLN A 202 -3.33 4.43 22.51
CA GLN A 202 -4.20 3.56 21.74
C GLN A 202 -5.40 4.38 21.25
N ALA A 203 -5.44 4.61 19.95
CA ALA A 203 -6.51 5.34 19.27
C ALA A 203 -6.87 4.66 17.95
N PRO A 204 -8.11 4.87 17.44
CA PRO A 204 -8.47 4.52 16.08
C PRO A 204 -7.55 5.18 15.04
N ARG A 205 -7.48 4.58 13.85
CA ARG A 205 -6.68 5.13 12.73
C ARG A 205 -7.25 6.43 12.16
N PHE A 206 -8.53 6.67 12.39
CA PHE A 206 -9.25 7.86 11.99
C PHE A 206 -10.49 8.02 12.88
N PHE A 207 -11.02 9.23 12.93
CA PHE A 207 -12.25 9.57 13.59
C PHE A 207 -13.33 9.93 12.57
N VAL A 208 -14.59 9.80 12.94
CA VAL A 208 -15.72 10.33 12.17
C VAL A 208 -16.50 11.27 13.05
N GLN A 209 -16.90 12.42 12.51
CA GLN A 209 -17.69 13.42 13.22
C GLN A 209 -18.91 12.76 13.90
N LYS A 210 -19.33 13.27 15.05
CA LYS A 210 -20.43 12.78 15.88
C LYS A 210 -20.18 11.43 16.58
N ASP A 211 -19.12 10.70 16.25
CA ASP A 211 -18.78 9.46 16.96
C ASP A 211 -18.30 9.76 18.38
N GLU A 212 -18.54 8.79 19.26
CA GLU A 212 -17.93 8.72 20.58
C GLU A 212 -16.90 7.60 20.58
N VAL A 213 -15.68 7.94 20.97
CA VAL A 213 -14.53 7.03 20.92
C VAL A 213 -13.85 6.98 22.27
N VAL A 214 -13.25 5.83 22.56
CA VAL A 214 -12.41 5.64 23.75
C VAL A 214 -10.96 5.79 23.32
N LEU A 215 -10.27 6.75 23.91
CA LEU A 215 -8.81 6.89 23.82
C LEU A 215 -8.20 6.26 25.06
N THR A 216 -7.22 5.39 24.86
CA THR A 216 -6.62 4.63 25.95
C THR A 216 -5.14 4.94 26.03
N ALA A 217 -4.66 5.28 27.23
CA ALA A 217 -3.24 5.23 27.57
C ALA A 217 -2.94 3.89 28.23
N ASN A 218 -2.00 3.12 27.69
CA ASN A 218 -1.37 2.04 28.43
C ASN A 218 -0.02 2.51 28.94
N VAL A 219 0.12 2.58 30.27
CA VAL A 219 1.33 3.03 30.95
C VAL A 219 2.06 1.83 31.49
N HIS A 220 3.29 1.62 31.02
CA HIS A 220 4.19 0.56 31.49
C HIS A 220 5.25 1.15 32.40
N ASN A 221 5.49 0.49 33.53
CA ASN A 221 6.55 0.82 34.47
C ASN A 221 7.55 -0.35 34.53
N TYR A 222 8.74 -0.16 33.95
CA TYR A 222 9.86 -1.11 33.99
C TYR A 222 10.88 -0.78 35.11
N LEU A 223 10.58 0.15 36.01
CA LEU A 223 11.39 0.41 37.20
C LEU A 223 11.21 -0.72 38.23
N ALA A 224 12.18 -0.83 39.14
CA ALA A 224 12.17 -1.85 40.19
C ALA A 224 11.11 -1.62 41.27
N GLU A 225 10.58 -0.40 41.36
CA GLU A 225 9.61 0.02 42.38
C GLU A 225 8.28 0.43 41.73
N ALA A 226 7.20 0.26 42.49
CA ALA A 226 5.90 0.80 42.09
C ALA A 226 5.94 2.33 42.14
N LYS A 227 5.33 2.98 41.16
CA LYS A 227 5.33 4.44 41.04
C LYS A 227 3.90 4.97 40.90
N ASP A 228 3.65 6.11 41.53
CA ASP A 228 2.43 6.88 41.30
C ASP A 228 2.64 7.73 40.05
N VAL A 229 1.96 7.37 38.98
CA VAL A 229 2.07 8.02 37.67
C VAL A 229 0.92 8.98 37.48
N THR A 230 1.22 10.23 37.16
CA THR A 230 0.23 11.21 36.71
C THR A 230 0.08 11.10 35.20
N VAL A 231 -1.08 10.64 34.74
CA VAL A 231 -1.37 10.45 33.31
C VAL A 231 -2.35 11.51 32.84
N SER A 232 -2.03 12.24 31.77
CA SER A 232 -2.88 13.30 31.25
C SER A 232 -3.17 13.17 29.75
N LEU A 233 -4.41 13.44 29.34
CA LEU A 233 -4.85 13.56 27.96
C LEU A 233 -4.99 15.03 27.55
N GLU A 234 -4.31 15.43 26.49
CA GLU A 234 -4.43 16.75 25.85
C GLU A 234 -4.97 16.58 24.42
N VAL A 235 -6.07 17.27 24.12
CA VAL A 235 -6.71 17.28 22.79
C VAL A 235 -6.85 18.72 22.27
N PRO A 236 -5.74 19.32 21.77
CA PRO A 236 -5.78 20.69 21.29
C PRO A 236 -6.62 20.84 20.01
N GLY A 237 -7.10 22.06 19.75
CA GLY A 237 -7.85 22.39 18.53
C GLY A 237 -9.36 22.15 18.60
N GLY A 238 -9.89 21.55 19.67
CA GLY A 238 -11.35 21.46 19.92
C GLY A 238 -12.13 20.49 19.03
N LEU A 239 -11.43 19.76 18.14
CA LEU A 239 -12.00 18.71 17.27
C LEU A 239 -12.50 17.51 18.07
N LEU A 240 -11.84 17.20 19.18
CA LEU A 240 -12.21 16.16 20.14
C LEU A 240 -12.58 16.83 21.46
N GLN A 241 -13.73 16.47 22.01
CA GLN A 241 -14.21 16.98 23.29
C GLN A 241 -14.40 15.84 24.29
N PRO A 242 -13.81 15.90 25.49
CA PRO A 242 -14.08 14.93 26.55
C PRO A 242 -15.57 14.91 26.90
N ILE A 243 -16.11 13.72 27.12
CA ILE A 243 -17.52 13.52 27.48
C ILE A 243 -17.67 13.71 29.01
N ASP A 244 -18.77 14.34 29.43
CA ASP A 244 -19.28 14.37 30.82
C ASP A 244 -18.25 14.74 31.91
N GLY A 245 -17.49 15.82 31.73
CA GLY A 245 -16.61 16.33 32.78
C GLY A 245 -15.50 15.37 33.20
N THR A 246 -15.15 14.41 32.34
CA THR A 246 -14.05 13.46 32.58
C THR A 246 -12.77 14.22 32.92
N GLU A 247 -12.18 13.92 34.07
CA GLU A 247 -10.87 14.45 34.44
C GLU A 247 -9.83 13.96 33.42
N LEU A 248 -9.22 14.93 32.73
CA LEU A 248 -8.19 14.63 31.73
C LEU A 248 -6.88 14.20 32.35
N THR A 249 -6.69 14.48 33.64
CA THR A 249 -5.50 14.10 34.39
C THR A 249 -5.93 13.13 35.50
N VAL A 250 -5.33 11.95 35.52
CA VAL A 250 -5.62 10.89 36.48
C VAL A 250 -4.31 10.41 37.09
N GLN A 251 -4.28 10.24 38.41
CA GLN A 251 -3.17 9.57 39.09
C GLN A 251 -3.46 8.08 39.21
N VAL A 252 -2.50 7.26 38.81
CA VAL A 252 -2.59 5.81 38.88
C VAL A 252 -1.32 5.22 39.49
N ASN A 253 -1.48 4.29 40.43
CA ASN A 253 -0.36 3.52 40.93
C ASN A 253 -0.05 2.39 39.95
N VAL A 254 1.17 2.38 39.39
CA VAL A 254 1.63 1.35 38.45
C VAL A 254 2.68 0.48 39.16
N PRO A 255 2.39 -0.82 39.38
CA PRO A 255 3.34 -1.73 40.00
C PRO A 255 4.68 -1.80 39.25
N ALA A 256 5.74 -2.22 39.95
CA ALA A 256 7.03 -2.54 39.34
C ALA A 256 6.87 -3.66 38.29
N ASP A 257 7.51 -3.49 37.12
CA ASP A 257 7.36 -4.37 35.96
C ASP A 257 5.89 -4.62 35.54
N GLY A 258 5.03 -3.62 35.81
CA GLY A 258 3.59 -3.67 35.62
C GLY A 258 3.09 -2.74 34.52
N GLU A 259 1.81 -2.87 34.20
CA GLU A 259 1.10 -1.97 33.29
C GLU A 259 -0.23 -1.52 33.90
N GLN A 260 -0.66 -0.31 33.57
CA GLN A 260 -1.98 0.19 33.93
C GLN A 260 -2.63 0.91 32.75
N ARG A 261 -3.90 0.59 32.55
CA ARG A 261 -4.74 1.17 31.50
C ARG A 261 -5.56 2.33 32.05
N VAL A 262 -5.58 3.45 31.33
CA VAL A 262 -6.44 4.61 31.59
C VAL A 262 -7.22 4.96 30.33
N ASP A 263 -8.53 5.12 30.46
CA ASP A 263 -9.45 5.31 29.34
C ASP A 263 -10.17 6.66 29.47
N TRP A 264 -10.22 7.41 28.36
CA TRP A 264 -11.02 8.63 28.24
C TRP A 264 -12.01 8.49 27.10
N ARG A 265 -13.27 8.87 27.37
CA ARG A 265 -14.29 8.97 26.33
C ARG A 265 -14.27 10.38 25.75
N VAL A 266 -14.11 10.47 24.44
CA VAL A 266 -14.15 11.74 23.71
C VAL A 266 -15.16 11.66 22.58
N LYS A 267 -15.77 12.81 22.27
CA LYS A 267 -16.70 13.00 21.17
C LYS A 267 -16.01 13.78 20.06
N VAL A 268 -16.20 13.33 18.82
CA VAL A 268 -15.67 13.98 17.62
C VAL A 268 -16.65 15.06 17.18
N VAL A 269 -16.21 16.32 17.14
CA VAL A 269 -17.09 17.48 16.92
C VAL A 269 -17.06 17.96 15.48
N GLU A 270 -15.86 18.06 14.90
CA GLU A 270 -15.63 18.61 13.56
C GLU A 270 -14.68 17.71 12.74
N GLU A 271 -14.67 17.91 11.44
CA GLU A 271 -13.69 17.29 10.54
C GLU A 271 -12.35 18.05 10.57
N GLY A 272 -11.25 17.40 10.22
CA GLY A 272 -9.92 18.00 10.18
C GLY A 272 -8.82 17.04 10.63
N THR A 273 -7.71 17.57 11.13
CA THR A 273 -6.64 16.76 11.74
C THR A 273 -6.67 16.97 13.23
N ALA A 274 -7.09 15.96 13.99
CA ALA A 274 -7.06 15.98 15.44
C ALA A 274 -5.66 15.61 15.94
N ILE A 275 -5.17 16.38 16.91
CA ILE A 275 -3.94 16.07 17.63
C ILE A 275 -4.35 15.44 18.96
N VAL A 276 -3.81 14.27 19.25
CA VAL A 276 -4.00 13.58 20.53
C VAL A 276 -2.66 13.44 21.20
N ARG A 277 -2.50 14.06 22.37
CA ARG A 277 -1.28 13.96 23.17
C ARG A 277 -1.58 13.33 24.52
N MET A 278 -0.79 12.34 24.90
CA MET A 278 -0.84 11.71 26.22
C MET A 278 0.51 11.88 26.91
N LYS A 279 0.49 12.18 28.20
CA LYS A 279 1.68 12.29 29.04
C LYS A 279 1.56 11.34 30.23
N ALA A 280 2.67 10.77 30.65
CA ALA A 280 2.84 10.00 31.87
C ALA A 280 4.05 10.56 32.62
N LEU A 281 3.80 11.08 33.82
CA LEU A 281 4.81 11.78 34.62
C LEU A 281 4.99 11.05 35.96
N THR A 282 6.23 10.82 36.35
CA THR A 282 6.61 10.35 37.69
C THR A 282 7.66 11.27 38.31
N ASP A 283 8.08 10.93 39.52
CA ASP A 283 9.17 11.59 40.25
C ASP A 283 10.57 11.33 39.65
N GLU A 284 10.72 10.28 38.84
CA GLU A 284 12.03 9.83 38.33
C GLU A 284 12.11 9.86 36.80
N GLU A 285 11.05 9.42 36.11
CA GLU A 285 11.00 9.26 34.66
C GLU A 285 9.72 9.88 34.09
N SER A 286 9.75 10.20 32.80
CA SER A 286 8.61 10.82 32.13
C SER A 286 8.54 10.42 30.65
N ASP A 287 7.32 10.28 30.15
CA ASP A 287 7.10 9.99 28.73
C ASP A 287 5.85 10.68 28.21
N ALA A 288 5.91 11.13 26.96
CA ALA A 288 4.77 11.72 26.29
C ALA A 288 4.74 11.25 24.84
N THR A 289 3.53 11.04 24.32
CA THR A 289 3.28 10.63 22.94
C THR A 289 2.24 11.55 22.34
N GLU A 290 2.50 12.00 21.11
CA GLU A 290 1.58 12.79 20.31
C GLU A 290 1.34 12.13 18.96
N MET A 291 0.08 12.08 18.54
CA MET A 291 -0.32 11.56 17.23
C MET A 291 -1.29 12.51 16.55
N GLU A 292 -1.07 12.72 15.26
CA GLU A 292 -2.02 13.40 14.37
C GLU A 292 -2.90 12.37 13.69
N LEU A 293 -4.22 12.52 13.82
CA LEU A 293 -5.22 11.58 13.32
C LEU A 293 -6.29 12.31 12.51
N PRO A 294 -6.67 11.81 11.32
CA PRO A 294 -7.70 12.44 10.52
C PRO A 294 -9.09 12.24 11.13
N CYS A 295 -9.88 13.31 11.18
CA CYS A 295 -11.30 13.33 11.48
C CYS A 295 -12.09 13.55 10.19
N TYR A 296 -12.85 12.54 9.76
CA TYR A 296 -13.74 12.65 8.61
C TYR A 296 -15.10 13.22 9.00
N VAL A 297 -15.75 13.92 8.07
CA VAL A 297 -17.15 14.31 8.23
C VAL A 297 -18.06 13.09 8.38
N HIS A 298 -19.10 13.23 9.20
CA HIS A 298 -20.19 12.27 9.24
C HIS A 298 -21.06 12.43 7.99
N GLY A 299 -20.69 11.73 6.93
CA GLY A 299 -21.42 11.76 5.68
C GLY A 299 -20.75 10.92 4.62
N MET A 300 -21.30 10.98 3.42
CA MET A 300 -20.71 10.37 2.25
C MET A 300 -20.80 11.34 1.08
N LEU A 301 -19.79 11.35 0.22
CA LEU A 301 -19.92 11.98 -1.08
C LEU A 301 -20.94 11.18 -1.89
N LYS A 302 -22.09 11.76 -2.16
CA LYS A 302 -23.16 11.13 -2.92
C LYS A 302 -23.32 11.83 -4.27
N THR A 303 -23.06 11.09 -5.34
CA THR A 303 -23.31 11.54 -6.71
C THR A 303 -24.56 10.85 -7.23
N GLU A 304 -25.58 11.63 -7.58
CA GLU A 304 -26.74 11.13 -8.33
C GLU A 304 -26.62 11.61 -9.78
N SER A 305 -26.71 10.67 -10.72
CA SER A 305 -26.55 10.95 -12.15
C SER A 305 -27.84 10.62 -12.89
N TRP A 306 -28.22 11.53 -13.78
CA TRP A 306 -29.35 11.34 -14.69
C TRP A 306 -28.91 11.60 -16.12
N ALA A 307 -29.45 10.82 -17.03
CA ALA A 307 -29.25 10.98 -18.46
C ALA A 307 -30.60 10.99 -19.18
N GLY A 308 -30.67 11.72 -20.28
CA GLY A 308 -31.87 11.83 -21.09
C GLY A 308 -31.57 12.39 -22.46
N THR A 309 -32.56 12.34 -23.34
CA THR A 309 -32.51 12.92 -24.68
C THR A 309 -33.76 13.75 -24.91
N VAL A 310 -33.58 14.94 -25.48
CA VAL A 310 -34.68 15.73 -26.03
C VAL A 310 -34.79 15.35 -27.50
N ARG A 311 -35.86 14.64 -27.86
CA ARG A 311 -36.08 14.25 -29.25
C ARG A 311 -36.42 15.47 -30.12
N PRO A 312 -36.11 15.47 -31.43
CA PRO A 312 -36.37 16.63 -32.30
C PRO A 312 -37.83 17.09 -32.35
N ASP A 313 -38.79 16.19 -32.08
CA ASP A 313 -40.22 16.47 -32.03
C ASP A 313 -40.69 17.05 -30.68
N LYS A 314 -39.78 17.27 -29.72
CA LYS A 314 -40.07 17.80 -28.39
C LYS A 314 -39.22 19.02 -28.08
N GLU A 315 -39.85 20.05 -27.52
CA GLU A 315 -39.17 21.30 -27.15
C GLU A 315 -38.56 21.28 -25.73
N SER A 316 -38.99 20.36 -24.87
CA SER A 316 -38.51 20.29 -23.48
C SER A 316 -38.52 18.88 -22.90
N ALA A 317 -37.67 18.67 -21.91
CA ALA A 317 -37.68 17.52 -21.02
C ALA A 317 -37.65 18.01 -19.57
N LYS A 318 -38.31 17.27 -18.67
CA LYS A 318 -38.34 17.58 -17.25
C LYS A 318 -37.59 16.50 -16.48
N LEU A 319 -36.66 16.92 -15.64
CA LEU A 319 -35.98 16.08 -14.67
C LEU A 319 -36.30 16.58 -13.26
N THR A 320 -36.65 15.67 -12.36
CA THR A 320 -36.85 15.98 -10.94
C THR A 320 -35.68 15.42 -10.15
N VAL A 321 -34.96 16.29 -9.46
CA VAL A 321 -33.82 15.93 -8.59
C VAL A 321 -34.24 16.14 -7.15
N SER A 322 -34.01 15.14 -6.29
CA SER A 322 -34.25 15.27 -4.85
C SER A 322 -32.98 15.78 -4.19
N VAL A 323 -33.05 16.96 -3.57
CA VAL A 323 -31.91 17.55 -2.85
C VAL A 323 -32.09 17.31 -1.36
N PRO A 324 -31.24 16.49 -0.71
CA PRO A 324 -31.35 16.21 0.72
C PRO A 324 -31.27 17.49 1.57
N ALA A 325 -32.09 17.56 2.62
CA ALA A 325 -32.03 18.66 3.58
C ALA A 325 -30.71 18.66 4.37
N GLU A 326 -30.26 17.47 4.78
CA GLU A 326 -28.97 17.25 5.44
C GLU A 326 -27.86 17.13 4.38
N ARG A 327 -27.29 18.28 4.01
CA ARG A 327 -26.14 18.37 3.10
C ARG A 327 -25.28 19.57 3.44
N ARG A 328 -24.03 19.53 2.98
CA ARG A 328 -23.15 20.70 2.93
C ARG A 328 -23.49 21.55 1.72
N VAL A 329 -24.10 22.70 1.95
CA VAL A 329 -24.64 23.55 0.88
C VAL A 329 -23.53 24.05 -0.04
N GLU A 330 -22.40 24.43 0.54
CA GLU A 330 -21.19 24.90 -0.11
C GLU A 330 -20.48 23.83 -0.96
N GLN A 331 -20.68 22.54 -0.65
CA GLN A 331 -20.13 21.41 -1.42
C GLN A 331 -21.16 20.78 -2.37
N SER A 332 -22.41 21.27 -2.37
CA SER A 332 -23.47 20.73 -3.21
C SER A 332 -23.40 21.33 -4.61
N LEU A 333 -23.18 20.49 -5.62
CA LEU A 333 -23.12 20.90 -7.02
C LEU A 333 -24.21 20.20 -7.85
N LEU A 334 -24.88 20.98 -8.71
CA LEU A 334 -25.68 20.46 -9.81
C LEU A 334 -24.97 20.79 -11.12
N GLU A 335 -24.47 19.78 -11.81
CA GLU A 335 -23.85 19.94 -13.13
C GLU A 335 -24.78 19.39 -14.21
N VAL A 336 -25.17 20.24 -15.17
CA VAL A 336 -26.00 19.87 -16.31
C VAL A 336 -25.15 19.88 -17.57
N ARG A 337 -25.06 18.73 -18.22
CA ARG A 337 -24.37 18.56 -19.49
C ARG A 337 -25.36 18.25 -20.58
N TYR A 338 -25.23 18.94 -21.70
CA TYR A 338 -26.00 18.66 -22.90
C TYR A 338 -25.07 18.64 -24.10
N SER A 339 -25.33 17.72 -25.02
CA SER A 339 -24.68 17.67 -26.30
C SER A 339 -25.76 17.62 -27.38
N PRO A 340 -25.64 18.40 -28.46
CA PRO A 340 -26.56 18.31 -29.59
C PRO A 340 -26.43 16.99 -30.35
N THR A 341 -25.39 16.19 -30.07
CA THR A 341 -25.11 14.92 -30.75
C THR A 341 -24.41 13.92 -29.85
N LEU A 342 -24.67 12.62 -30.05
CA LEU A 342 -23.93 11.54 -29.37
C LEU A 342 -22.48 11.42 -29.86
N ALA A 343 -22.14 12.04 -31.00
CA ALA A 343 -20.81 11.95 -31.58
C ALA A 343 -19.72 12.49 -30.66
N GLY A 344 -20.00 13.50 -29.82
CA GLY A 344 -19.03 14.02 -28.85
C GLY A 344 -18.56 12.94 -27.86
N ALA A 345 -19.48 12.10 -27.37
CA ALA A 345 -19.12 11.00 -26.47
C ALA A 345 -18.36 9.87 -27.17
N MET A 346 -18.67 9.60 -28.45
CA MET A 346 -17.94 8.61 -29.25
C MET A 346 -16.50 9.06 -29.51
N VAL A 347 -16.31 10.33 -29.86
CA VAL A 347 -15.01 10.95 -30.10
C VAL A 347 -14.11 10.94 -28.85
N ASP A 348 -14.71 11.00 -27.66
CA ASP A 348 -13.98 10.86 -26.39
C ASP A 348 -13.59 9.41 -26.07
N ALA A 349 -14.39 8.40 -26.38
CA ALA A 349 -14.05 7.01 -26.04
C ALA A 349 -12.97 6.37 -26.92
N LEU A 350 -12.78 6.89 -28.14
CA LEU A 350 -11.98 6.26 -29.19
C LEU A 350 -10.46 6.30 -29.05
N PRO A 351 -9.80 7.37 -28.53
CA PRO A 351 -8.35 7.38 -28.40
C PRO A 351 -7.83 6.17 -27.62
N TYR A 352 -8.56 5.78 -26.57
CA TYR A 352 -8.26 4.60 -25.78
C TYR A 352 -8.39 3.29 -26.56
N MET A 353 -9.39 3.18 -27.45
CA MET A 353 -9.57 1.98 -28.30
C MET A 353 -8.58 1.94 -29.48
N ALA A 354 -8.12 3.11 -29.93
CA ALA A 354 -7.22 3.27 -31.07
C ALA A 354 -5.74 3.04 -30.68
N ASP A 355 -5.37 3.28 -29.42
CA ASP A 355 -3.98 3.31 -28.96
C ASP A 355 -3.64 2.16 -27.98
N TYR A 356 -3.93 0.92 -28.38
CA TYR A 356 -3.55 -0.28 -27.62
C TYR A 356 -2.19 -0.83 -28.10
N PRO A 357 -1.14 -0.91 -27.24
CA PRO A 357 0.25 -1.08 -27.68
C PRO A 357 0.70 -2.53 -27.96
N TYR A 358 -0.21 -3.47 -28.14
CA TYR A 358 0.12 -4.90 -28.29
C TYR A 358 -0.47 -5.52 -29.58
N GLY A 359 0.22 -6.51 -30.14
CA GLY A 359 0.09 -6.92 -31.55
C GLY A 359 -0.45 -8.33 -31.83
N CYS A 360 -1.03 -9.03 -30.85
CA CYS A 360 -1.65 -10.34 -31.12
C CYS A 360 -2.89 -10.19 -32.02
N THR A 361 -3.37 -11.27 -32.61
CA THR A 361 -4.53 -11.26 -33.53
C THR A 361 -5.79 -10.69 -32.87
N GLU A 362 -6.05 -11.09 -31.62
CA GLU A 362 -7.17 -10.57 -30.81
C GLU A 362 -7.04 -9.06 -30.56
N GLN A 363 -5.83 -8.60 -30.23
CA GLN A 363 -5.58 -7.19 -29.91
C GLN A 363 -5.66 -6.31 -31.17
N THR A 364 -5.19 -6.83 -32.31
CA THR A 364 -5.34 -6.17 -33.61
C THR A 364 -6.82 -6.06 -34.01
N LEU A 365 -7.62 -7.10 -33.76
CA LEU A 365 -9.07 -7.07 -33.98
C LEU A 365 -9.78 -6.06 -33.06
N ASN A 366 -9.41 -6.03 -31.77
CA ASN A 366 -9.94 -5.11 -30.78
C ASN A 366 -9.62 -3.64 -31.09
N ARG A 367 -8.56 -3.36 -31.85
CA ARG A 367 -8.26 -2.02 -32.37
C ARG A 367 -8.99 -1.72 -33.68
N PHE A 368 -9.05 -2.69 -34.58
CA PHE A 368 -9.62 -2.53 -35.93
C PHE A 368 -11.14 -2.32 -35.90
N LEU A 369 -11.88 -3.19 -35.21
CA LEU A 369 -13.34 -3.20 -35.26
C LEU A 369 -13.96 -1.91 -34.70
N PRO A 370 -13.56 -1.39 -33.52
CA PRO A 370 -14.10 -0.12 -33.02
C PRO A 370 -13.74 1.06 -33.93
N THR A 371 -12.56 1.06 -34.55
CA THR A 371 -12.11 2.12 -35.45
C THR A 371 -12.99 2.19 -36.71
N VAL A 372 -13.25 1.06 -37.35
CA VAL A 372 -14.11 0.98 -38.55
C VAL A 372 -15.55 1.37 -38.25
N VAL A 373 -16.13 0.79 -37.19
CA VAL A 373 -17.53 1.07 -36.81
C VAL A 373 -17.70 2.56 -36.51
N THR A 374 -16.74 3.16 -35.83
CA THR A 374 -16.87 4.57 -35.47
C THR A 374 -16.66 5.49 -36.65
N GLN A 375 -15.72 5.17 -37.53
CA GLN A 375 -15.55 5.90 -38.78
C GLN A 375 -16.85 5.87 -39.61
N GLN A 376 -17.48 4.71 -39.74
CA GLN A 376 -18.76 4.57 -40.44
C GLN A 376 -19.86 5.44 -39.81
N VAL A 377 -20.03 5.37 -38.48
CA VAL A 377 -21.04 6.18 -37.78
C VAL A 377 -20.79 7.68 -37.96
N LEU A 378 -19.54 8.15 -37.87
CA LEU A 378 -19.20 9.56 -38.08
C LEU A 378 -19.50 10.01 -39.52
N MET A 379 -19.25 9.15 -40.53
CA MET A 379 -19.61 9.42 -41.93
C MET A 379 -21.13 9.48 -42.12
N GLU A 380 -21.88 8.53 -41.55
CA GLU A 380 -23.35 8.48 -41.65
C GLU A 380 -24.03 9.67 -40.95
N MET A 381 -23.44 10.16 -39.85
CA MET A 381 -23.95 11.33 -39.14
C MET A 381 -23.68 12.66 -39.88
N ASN A 382 -22.86 12.65 -40.94
CA ASN A 382 -22.50 13.82 -41.76
C ASN A 382 -22.04 15.03 -40.91
N LEU A 383 -21.16 14.76 -39.95
CA LEU A 383 -20.68 15.76 -38.99
C LEU A 383 -19.36 16.42 -39.43
N ASP A 384 -19.21 17.68 -39.07
CA ASP A 384 -17.93 18.39 -39.17
C ASP A 384 -17.04 18.04 -37.97
N LEU A 385 -16.08 17.14 -38.18
CA LEU A 385 -15.15 16.67 -37.14
C LEU A 385 -14.23 17.77 -36.63
N ALA A 386 -13.87 18.75 -37.47
CA ALA A 386 -13.04 19.88 -37.05
C ALA A 386 -13.81 20.80 -36.09
N ALA A 387 -15.09 21.06 -36.40
CA ALA A 387 -15.96 21.82 -35.50
C ALA A 387 -16.24 21.08 -34.17
N ILE A 388 -16.27 19.74 -34.17
CA ILE A 388 -16.40 18.93 -32.95
C ILE A 388 -15.10 18.95 -32.14
N GLN A 389 -13.94 18.94 -32.80
CA GLN A 389 -12.63 19.04 -32.16
C GLN A 389 -12.47 20.35 -31.38
N GLU A 390 -12.90 21.47 -31.97
CA GLU A 390 -12.84 22.79 -31.31
C GLU A 390 -13.79 22.92 -30.12
N LYS A 391 -14.92 22.20 -30.14
CA LYS A 391 -15.96 22.25 -29.09
C LYS A 391 -15.86 21.11 -28.08
N ARG A 392 -14.70 20.45 -28.02
CA ARG A 392 -14.50 19.28 -27.17
C ARG A 392 -14.60 19.66 -25.69
N THR A 393 -15.69 19.25 -25.08
CA THR A 393 -15.87 19.24 -23.63
C THR A 393 -15.89 17.79 -23.19
N ASN A 394 -15.06 17.42 -22.21
CA ASN A 394 -15.10 16.04 -21.70
C ASN A 394 -16.49 15.78 -21.09
N LEU A 395 -17.20 14.81 -21.66
CA LEU A 395 -18.55 14.43 -21.23
C LEU A 395 -18.57 13.35 -20.13
N ASN A 396 -17.42 12.84 -19.68
CA ASN A 396 -17.32 11.81 -18.64
C ASN A 396 -17.95 12.26 -17.31
N ALA A 397 -19.09 11.67 -16.94
CA ALA A 397 -19.89 12.04 -15.77
C ALA A 397 -19.15 11.94 -14.41
N GLN A 398 -18.03 11.22 -14.35
CA GLN A 398 -17.22 11.08 -13.14
C GLN A 398 -16.30 12.29 -12.87
N GLU A 399 -15.97 13.07 -13.90
CA GLU A 399 -15.08 14.22 -13.77
C GLU A 399 -15.92 15.49 -13.62
N ILE A 400 -15.95 16.10 -12.45
CA ILE A 400 -16.75 17.29 -12.14
C ILE A 400 -15.88 18.56 -12.28
N GLY A 401 -16.45 19.71 -12.65
CA GLY A 401 -15.72 21.00 -12.61
C GLY A 401 -15.90 21.92 -13.84
N ASP A 402 -14.90 22.74 -14.13
CA ASP A 402 -14.87 23.59 -15.33
C ASP A 402 -14.55 22.76 -16.58
N ASP A 403 -15.28 23.00 -17.67
CA ASP A 403 -15.17 22.23 -18.91
C ASP A 403 -13.80 22.38 -19.59
N ARG A 404 -13.20 23.58 -19.53
CA ARG A 404 -11.87 23.85 -20.10
C ARG A 404 -10.77 23.19 -19.30
N GLU A 405 -10.87 23.15 -17.97
CA GLU A 405 -9.92 22.43 -17.13
C GLU A 405 -9.99 20.91 -17.33
N ARG A 406 -11.20 20.33 -17.45
CA ARG A 406 -11.35 18.90 -17.79
C ARG A 406 -10.80 18.56 -19.17
N ALA A 407 -11.04 19.41 -20.16
CA ALA A 407 -10.48 19.22 -21.50
C ALA A 407 -8.94 19.20 -21.49
N LYS A 408 -8.28 19.93 -20.57
CA LYS A 408 -6.82 19.89 -20.38
C LYS A 408 -6.34 18.58 -19.79
N GLN A 409 -7.05 18.00 -18.83
CA GLN A 409 -6.69 16.70 -18.21
C GLN A 409 -6.69 15.56 -19.23
N TRP A 410 -7.50 15.71 -20.27
CA TRP A 410 -7.61 14.77 -21.39
C TRP A 410 -6.59 14.98 -22.51
N LYS A 411 -5.59 15.85 -22.32
CA LYS A 411 -4.35 15.89 -23.12
C LYS A 411 -3.43 14.70 -22.83
N ARG A 412 -3.98 13.52 -22.55
CA ARG A 412 -3.22 12.29 -22.31
C ARG A 412 -2.59 11.74 -23.58
N PHE A 413 -3.08 12.18 -24.74
CA PHE A 413 -2.58 11.84 -26.07
C PHE A 413 -2.26 13.14 -26.83
N ASP A 414 -1.02 13.29 -27.28
CA ASP A 414 -0.61 14.40 -28.16
C ASP A 414 -1.30 14.33 -29.54
N ARG A 415 -1.86 13.16 -29.88
CA ARG A 415 -2.50 12.87 -31.16
C ARG A 415 -3.79 12.06 -30.95
N ASN A 416 -4.93 12.60 -31.36
CA ASN A 416 -6.20 11.87 -31.42
C ASN A 416 -6.51 11.53 -32.88
N PRO A 417 -6.36 10.27 -33.33
CA PRO A 417 -6.53 9.88 -34.73
C PRO A 417 -7.97 10.08 -35.23
N VAL A 418 -8.95 10.18 -34.34
CA VAL A 418 -10.38 10.27 -34.67
C VAL A 418 -10.74 11.49 -35.50
N PHE A 419 -10.03 12.60 -35.31
CA PHE A 419 -10.29 13.85 -36.01
C PHE A 419 -9.60 13.93 -37.38
N ASP A 420 -8.67 13.01 -37.65
CA ASP A 420 -7.92 12.94 -38.89
C ASP A 420 -8.44 11.76 -39.72
N ARG A 421 -9.21 12.09 -40.76
CA ARG A 421 -9.80 11.10 -41.65
C ARG A 421 -8.74 10.24 -42.35
N ASP A 422 -7.63 10.85 -42.76
CA ASP A 422 -6.55 10.15 -43.46
C ASP A 422 -5.83 9.19 -42.51
N GLU A 423 -5.68 9.58 -41.24
CA GLU A 423 -5.12 8.72 -40.21
C GLU A 423 -6.04 7.55 -39.85
N LEU A 424 -7.35 7.75 -39.69
CA LEU A 424 -8.31 6.66 -39.51
C LEU A 424 -8.27 5.70 -40.69
N ASP A 425 -8.26 6.21 -41.92
CA ASP A 425 -8.16 5.40 -43.14
C ASP A 425 -6.85 4.60 -43.17
N ARG A 426 -5.74 5.19 -42.71
CA ARG A 426 -4.45 4.50 -42.57
C ARG A 426 -4.53 3.39 -41.52
N MET A 427 -5.10 3.66 -40.35
CA MET A 427 -5.26 2.68 -39.27
C MET A 427 -6.14 1.50 -39.68
N VAL A 428 -7.23 1.76 -40.38
CA VAL A 428 -8.12 0.72 -40.94
C VAL A 428 -7.37 -0.12 -41.97
N LYS A 429 -6.64 0.49 -42.91
CA LYS A 429 -5.84 -0.23 -43.91
C LYS A 429 -4.74 -1.08 -43.27
N GLU A 430 -4.03 -0.55 -42.28
CA GLU A 430 -2.98 -1.28 -41.56
C GLU A 430 -3.54 -2.43 -40.72
N GLY A 431 -4.67 -2.21 -40.03
CA GLY A 431 -5.37 -3.24 -39.27
C GLY A 431 -5.85 -4.38 -40.18
N LEU A 432 -6.47 -4.05 -41.32
CA LEU A 432 -6.89 -5.03 -42.31
C LEU A 432 -5.70 -5.82 -42.86
N LYS A 433 -4.62 -5.14 -43.26
CA LYS A 433 -3.41 -5.78 -43.76
C LYS A 433 -2.80 -6.76 -42.74
N ARG A 434 -2.75 -6.36 -41.46
CA ARG A 434 -2.26 -7.22 -40.37
C ARG A 434 -3.15 -8.43 -40.14
N LEU A 435 -4.46 -8.24 -40.04
CA LEU A 435 -5.41 -9.34 -39.88
C LEU A 435 -5.35 -10.30 -41.06
N THR A 436 -5.22 -9.81 -42.29
CA THR A 436 -5.01 -10.66 -43.47
C THR A 436 -3.68 -11.43 -43.40
N SER A 437 -2.60 -10.82 -42.89
CA SER A 437 -1.32 -11.53 -42.73
C SER A 437 -1.33 -12.60 -41.64
N MET A 438 -2.25 -12.48 -40.67
CA MET A 438 -2.47 -13.41 -39.57
C MET A 438 -3.51 -14.50 -39.90
N GLN A 439 -4.01 -14.54 -41.13
CA GLN A 439 -4.98 -15.54 -41.55
C GLN A 439 -4.26 -16.86 -41.86
N ASN A 440 -4.71 -17.93 -41.22
CA ASN A 440 -4.19 -19.27 -41.45
C ASN A 440 -4.56 -19.78 -42.84
N SER A 441 -3.86 -20.82 -43.33
CA SER A 441 -4.10 -21.42 -44.64
C SER A 441 -5.49 -22.05 -44.81
N ASP A 442 -6.17 -22.37 -43.70
CA ASP A 442 -7.55 -22.86 -43.67
C ASP A 442 -8.60 -21.74 -43.68
N GLY A 443 -8.15 -20.47 -43.70
CA GLY A 443 -8.99 -19.28 -43.67
C GLY A 443 -9.36 -18.81 -42.27
N GLY A 444 -8.93 -19.50 -41.20
CA GLY A 444 -9.20 -19.14 -39.81
C GLY A 444 -8.19 -18.13 -39.23
N TRP A 445 -8.48 -17.65 -38.02
CA TRP A 445 -7.58 -16.80 -37.22
C TRP A 445 -7.31 -17.46 -35.86
N GLY A 446 -6.04 -17.62 -35.49
CA GLY A 446 -5.62 -18.09 -34.17
C GLY A 446 -5.31 -16.93 -33.22
N TRP A 447 -5.10 -17.23 -31.93
CA TRP A 447 -4.69 -16.23 -30.93
C TRP A 447 -3.30 -15.64 -31.22
N PHE A 448 -2.42 -16.52 -31.70
CA PHE A 448 -1.13 -16.24 -32.28
C PHE A 448 -1.13 -16.95 -33.64
N SER A 449 -0.88 -16.20 -34.71
CA SER A 449 -0.79 -16.74 -36.07
C SER A 449 0.33 -16.10 -36.86
#